data_AF-A0A192A872-F1
#
_entry.id   AF-A0A192A872-F1
#
_cell.length_a   1.000
_cell.length_b   1.000
_cell.length_c   1.000
_cell.angle_alpha   90.00
_cell.angle_beta   90.00
_cell.angle_gamma   90.00
#
_symmetry.space_group_name_H-M   'P 1'
#
loop_
_entity.id
_entity.type
_entity.pdbx_description
1 polymer ?
#
loop_
_entity_poly.entity_id
_entity_poly.type
_entity_poly.pdbx_seq_one_letter_code
_entity_poly.pdbx_strand_id
1 'polypeptide(L)'
;MFVSSRRHRLETDKLTSQLREQDQVIDGLAARIAMLERTRHDFVEEMRYVLESGASVLAREDEQTSDALRTLGHVLPYLLSGKRHWSDPAFPESAASARGEAQKLAEAHGFVLPSDPEEAVKAMLALAMMLFTPEQSLTVEGLRVLHPSNAWPLEEGQSDRLIG
;
A
#
# COMPACT_ATOMS: atom_id res chain seq x y z
N MET A 1 19.13 -47.36 36.92
CA MET A 1 19.39 -46.61 35.67
C MET A 1 18.20 -46.54 34.71
N PHE A 2 17.33 -47.57 34.61
CA PHE A 2 16.23 -47.60 33.63
C PHE A 2 15.10 -46.56 33.83
N VAL A 3 14.87 -46.05 35.05
CA VAL A 3 13.77 -45.14 35.35
C VAL A 3 14.01 -43.73 34.81
N SER A 4 15.25 -43.22 34.82
CA SER A 4 15.54 -41.89 34.26
C SER A 4 15.49 -41.89 32.73
N SER A 5 15.95 -42.96 32.07
CA SER A 5 15.86 -43.11 30.61
C SER A 5 14.41 -43.15 30.11
N ARG A 6 13.49 -43.78 30.87
CA ARG A 6 12.06 -43.79 30.52
C ARG A 6 11.41 -42.41 30.68
N ARG A 7 11.76 -41.69 31.75
CA ARG A 7 11.27 -40.32 31.98
C ARG A 7 11.77 -39.36 30.90
N HIS A 8 13.06 -39.41 30.56
CA HIS A 8 13.61 -38.59 29.49
C HIS A 8 12.96 -38.91 28.14
N ARG A 9 12.68 -40.19 27.85
CA ARG A 9 11.97 -40.57 26.62
C ARG A 9 10.55 -39.98 26.55
N LEU A 10 9.81 -40.01 27.66
CA LEU A 10 8.47 -39.41 27.72
C LEU A 10 8.53 -37.88 27.58
N GLU A 11 9.53 -37.23 28.18
CA GLU A 11 9.77 -35.80 28.03
C GLU A 11 10.15 -35.46 26.57
N THR A 12 11.02 -36.23 25.92
CA THR A 12 11.36 -36.02 24.50
C THR A 12 10.18 -36.27 23.57
N ASP A 13 9.35 -37.29 23.84
CA ASP A 13 8.17 -37.59 23.04
C ASP A 13 7.14 -36.46 23.16
N LYS A 14 6.94 -35.92 24.38
CA LYS A 14 6.08 -34.77 24.63
C LYS A 14 6.60 -33.50 23.95
N LEU A 15 7.90 -33.22 24.02
CA LEU A 15 8.48 -32.07 23.33
C LEU A 15 8.33 -32.22 21.80
N THR A 16 8.51 -33.43 21.28
CA THR A 16 8.34 -33.72 19.85
C THR A 16 6.89 -33.53 19.40
N SER A 17 5.91 -33.93 20.21
CA SER A 17 4.50 -33.69 19.88
C SER A 17 4.15 -32.21 19.92
N GLN A 18 4.64 -31.47 20.91
CA GLN A 18 4.44 -30.02 21.01
C GLN A 18 5.06 -29.27 19.83
N LEU A 19 6.26 -29.65 19.39
CA LEU A 19 6.88 -29.07 18.20
C LEU A 19 6.05 -29.32 16.94
N ARG A 20 5.56 -30.55 16.75
CA ARG A 20 4.68 -30.87 15.60
C ARG A 20 3.37 -30.08 15.59
N GLU A 21 2.77 -29.89 16.76
CA GLU A 21 1.56 -29.06 16.88
C GLU A 21 1.87 -27.59 16.54
N GLN A 22 3.01 -27.06 16.99
CA GLN A 22 3.44 -25.71 16.65
C GLN A 22 3.71 -25.55 15.15
N ASP A 23 4.39 -26.51 14.52
CA ASP A 23 4.66 -26.50 13.08
C ASP A 23 3.35 -26.46 12.28
N GLN A 24 2.35 -27.26 12.67
CA GLN A 24 1.03 -27.24 12.02
C GLN A 24 0.32 -25.89 12.16
N VAL A 25 0.43 -25.24 13.33
CA VAL A 25 -0.14 -23.90 13.53
C VAL A 25 0.60 -22.87 12.68
N ILE A 26 1.93 -22.93 12.60
CA ILE A 26 2.75 -22.04 11.79
C ILE A 26 2.38 -22.19 10.31
N ASP A 27 2.30 -23.42 9.80
CA ASP A 27 1.91 -23.70 8.42
C ASP A 27 0.49 -23.17 8.12
N GLY A 28 -0.45 -23.36 9.05
CA GLY A 28 -1.81 -22.83 8.93
C GLY A 28 -1.86 -21.31 8.89
N LEU A 29 -1.06 -20.63 9.72
CA LEU A 29 -0.95 -19.17 9.72
C LEU A 29 -0.28 -18.65 8.46
N ALA A 30 0.79 -19.30 8.00
CA ALA A 30 1.49 -18.92 6.77
C ALA A 30 0.57 -19.02 5.54
N ALA A 31 -0.20 -20.11 5.41
CA ALA A 31 -1.18 -20.27 4.34
C ALA A 31 -2.27 -19.19 4.40
N ARG A 32 -2.74 -18.85 5.59
CA ARG A 32 -3.74 -17.79 5.78
C ARG A 32 -3.19 -16.40 5.43
N ILE A 33 -1.95 -16.10 5.80
CA ILE A 33 -1.28 -14.83 5.45
C ILE A 33 -1.15 -14.72 3.94
N ALA A 34 -0.62 -15.76 3.27
CA ALA A 34 -0.48 -15.76 1.82
C ALA A 34 -1.82 -15.57 1.07
N MET A 35 -2.89 -16.17 1.59
CA MET A 35 -4.24 -15.96 1.05
C MET A 35 -4.70 -14.50 1.22
N LEU A 36 -4.51 -13.92 2.41
CA LEU A 36 -4.91 -12.53 2.68
C LEU A 36 -4.12 -11.52 1.85
N GLU A 37 -2.81 -11.73 1.70
CA GLU A 37 -1.96 -10.91 0.83
C GLU A 37 -2.44 -10.96 -0.63
N ARG A 38 -2.75 -12.15 -1.13
CA ARG A 38 -3.32 -12.34 -2.46
C ARG A 38 -4.66 -11.61 -2.61
N THR A 39 -5.59 -11.81 -1.68
CA THR A 39 -6.92 -11.17 -1.76
C THR A 39 -6.80 -9.64 -1.79
N ARG A 40 -5.89 -9.07 -1.02
CA ARG A 40 -5.65 -7.62 -1.02
C ARG A 40 -5.04 -7.15 -2.33
N HIS A 41 -4.12 -7.94 -2.90
CA HIS A 41 -3.53 -7.64 -4.19
C HIS A 41 -4.58 -7.68 -5.31
N ASP A 42 -5.40 -8.74 -5.35
CA ASP A 42 -6.49 -8.89 -6.31
C ASP A 42 -7.46 -7.69 -6.25
N PHE A 43 -7.80 -7.21 -5.05
CA PHE A 43 -8.61 -5.99 -4.88
C PHE A 43 -7.94 -4.74 -5.50
N VAL A 44 -6.63 -4.58 -5.30
CA VAL A 44 -5.89 -3.45 -5.87
C VAL A 44 -5.78 -3.56 -7.39
N GLU A 45 -5.67 -4.77 -7.94
CA GLU A 45 -5.75 -4.99 -9.39
C GLU A 45 -7.11 -4.58 -9.96
N GLU A 46 -8.22 -4.92 -9.29
CA GLU A 46 -9.56 -4.49 -9.71
C GLU A 46 -9.69 -2.96 -9.68
N MET A 47 -9.19 -2.31 -8.63
CA MET A 47 -9.16 -0.85 -8.57
C MET A 47 -8.34 -0.25 -9.71
N ARG A 48 -7.21 -0.85 -10.08
CA ARG A 48 -6.43 -0.43 -11.24
C ARG A 48 -7.28 -0.43 -12.52
N TYR A 49 -8.07 -1.46 -12.78
CA TYR A 49 -8.93 -1.49 -13.96
C TYR A 49 -10.00 -0.39 -13.95
N VAL A 50 -10.57 -0.09 -12.78
CA VAL A 50 -11.50 1.04 -12.61
C VAL A 50 -10.82 2.37 -12.95
N LEU A 51 -9.61 2.61 -12.45
CA LEU A 51 -8.86 3.83 -12.72
C LEU A 51 -8.47 3.96 -14.19
N GLU A 52 -7.99 2.88 -14.82
CA GLU A 52 -7.66 2.84 -16.25
C GLU A 52 -8.90 3.11 -17.12
N SER A 53 -10.07 2.60 -16.72
CA SER A 53 -11.35 2.86 -17.39
C SER A 53 -11.76 4.33 -17.24
N GLY A 54 -11.73 4.87 -16.03
CA GLY A 54 -12.04 6.28 -15.76
C GLY A 54 -11.11 7.24 -16.51
N ALA A 55 -9.81 6.94 -16.55
CA ALA A 55 -8.84 7.68 -17.34
C ALA A 55 -9.20 7.70 -18.82
N SER A 56 -9.65 6.55 -19.37
CA SER A 56 -10.03 6.44 -20.78
C SER A 56 -11.26 7.29 -21.13
N VAL A 57 -12.21 7.43 -20.20
CA VAL A 57 -13.38 8.31 -20.37
C VAL A 57 -12.93 9.79 -20.39
N LEU A 58 -12.05 10.19 -19.49
CA LEU A 58 -11.62 11.58 -19.34
C LEU A 58 -10.58 12.03 -20.37
N ALA A 59 -9.97 11.12 -21.13
CA ALA A 59 -8.83 11.40 -22.01
C ALA A 59 -9.05 12.50 -23.07
N ARG A 60 -10.31 12.83 -23.40
CA ARG A 60 -10.63 13.89 -24.37
C ARG A 60 -10.97 15.24 -23.74
N GLU A 61 -11.39 15.21 -22.48
CA GLU A 61 -11.92 16.38 -21.77
C GLU A 61 -10.86 16.97 -20.84
N ASP A 62 -10.08 16.10 -20.21
CA ASP A 62 -9.00 16.47 -19.30
C ASP A 62 -7.86 15.45 -19.40
N GLU A 63 -6.90 15.74 -20.27
CA GLU A 63 -5.73 14.90 -20.51
C GLU A 63 -4.85 14.78 -19.27
N GLN A 64 -4.72 15.86 -18.48
CA GLN A 64 -3.89 15.86 -17.28
C GLN A 64 -4.48 14.92 -16.21
N THR A 65 -5.78 15.02 -15.96
CA THR A 65 -6.47 14.12 -15.02
C THR A 65 -6.47 12.69 -15.52
N SER A 66 -6.65 12.48 -16.83
CA SER A 66 -6.55 11.16 -17.47
C SER A 66 -5.19 10.50 -17.22
N ASP A 67 -4.10 11.23 -17.44
CA ASP A 67 -2.74 10.70 -17.26
C ASP A 67 -2.42 10.45 -15.78
N ALA A 68 -2.90 11.29 -14.88
CA ALA A 68 -2.79 11.05 -13.44
C ALA A 68 -3.50 9.75 -13.03
N LEU A 69 -4.72 9.51 -13.52
CA LEU A 69 -5.48 8.28 -13.25
C LEU A 69 -4.83 7.03 -13.86
N ARG A 70 -4.26 7.12 -15.07
CA ARG A 70 -3.45 6.01 -15.65
C ARG A 70 -2.24 5.70 -14.78
N THR A 71 -1.54 6.72 -14.33
CA THR A 71 -0.38 6.58 -13.44
C THR A 71 -0.80 5.90 -12.15
N LEU A 72 -1.90 6.33 -11.52
CA LEU A 72 -2.44 5.70 -10.31
C LEU A 72 -2.78 4.22 -10.54
N GLY A 73 -3.49 3.90 -11.63
CA GLY A 73 -3.77 2.52 -12.00
C GLY A 73 -2.50 1.69 -12.16
N HIS A 74 -1.48 2.23 -12.81
CA HIS A 74 -0.20 1.56 -12.99
C HIS A 74 0.51 1.26 -11.66
N VAL A 75 0.64 2.25 -10.78
CA VAL A 75 1.52 2.15 -9.59
C VAL A 75 0.90 1.36 -8.44
N LEU A 76 -0.43 1.34 -8.31
CA LEU A 76 -1.13 0.79 -7.15
C LEU A 76 -0.73 -0.67 -6.80
N PRO A 77 -0.74 -1.65 -7.73
CA PRO A 77 -0.33 -3.03 -7.41
C PRO A 77 1.14 -3.14 -6.98
N TYR A 78 2.02 -2.33 -7.58
CA TYR A 78 3.43 -2.29 -7.24
C TYR A 78 3.68 -1.69 -5.85
N LEU A 79 2.94 -0.65 -5.47
CA LEU A 79 3.05 -0.07 -4.13
C LEU A 79 2.69 -1.08 -3.04
N LEU A 80 1.66 -1.92 -3.28
CA LEU A 80 1.23 -2.89 -2.29
C LEU A 80 2.15 -4.11 -2.20
N SER A 81 2.50 -4.71 -3.34
CA SER A 81 3.14 -6.04 -3.36
C SER A 81 4.37 -6.13 -4.26
N GLY A 82 4.80 -5.02 -4.87
CA GLY A 82 5.99 -4.97 -5.73
C GLY A 82 5.84 -5.69 -7.07
N LYS A 83 4.61 -6.02 -7.48
CA LYS A 83 4.30 -6.73 -8.73
C LYS A 83 3.01 -6.21 -9.35
N ARG A 84 2.85 -6.48 -10.65
CA ARG A 84 1.68 -6.04 -11.42
C ARG A 84 0.48 -6.95 -11.23
N HIS A 85 0.72 -8.25 -11.34
CA HIS A 85 -0.26 -9.29 -11.05
C HIS A 85 0.24 -10.20 -9.94
N TRP A 86 -0.67 -10.81 -9.16
CA TRP A 86 -0.25 -11.70 -8.07
C TRP A 86 0.63 -12.86 -8.56
N SER A 87 0.31 -13.41 -9.74
CA SER A 87 1.02 -14.52 -10.38
C SER A 87 2.35 -14.12 -11.03
N ASP A 88 2.62 -12.83 -11.19
CA ASP A 88 3.84 -12.38 -11.84
C ASP A 88 5.04 -12.53 -10.89
N PRO A 89 6.23 -12.81 -11.45
CA PRO A 89 7.47 -12.69 -10.69
C PRO A 89 7.66 -11.24 -10.22
N ALA A 90 8.18 -11.08 -9.00
CA ALA A 90 8.51 -9.77 -8.47
C ALA A 90 9.79 -9.23 -9.12
N PHE A 91 9.70 -8.02 -9.69
CA PHE A 91 10.84 -7.31 -10.27
C PHE A 91 11.10 -6.04 -9.45
N PRO A 92 12.16 -6.01 -8.60
CA PRO A 92 12.44 -4.87 -7.72
C PRO A 92 12.59 -3.54 -8.45
N GLU A 93 13.16 -3.55 -9.66
CA GLU A 93 13.33 -2.35 -10.48
C GLU A 93 11.99 -1.76 -10.93
N SER A 94 11.04 -2.60 -11.35
CA SER A 94 9.69 -2.16 -11.72
C SER A 94 8.95 -1.56 -10.52
N ALA A 95 9.07 -2.20 -9.35
CA ALA A 95 8.48 -1.69 -8.12
C ALA A 95 9.10 -0.35 -7.69
N ALA A 96 10.42 -0.20 -7.82
CA ALA A 96 11.12 1.05 -7.53
C ALA A 96 10.72 2.17 -8.51
N SER A 97 10.61 1.86 -9.80
CA SER A 97 10.14 2.81 -10.82
C SER A 97 8.72 3.29 -10.52
N ALA A 98 7.79 2.35 -10.29
CA ALA A 98 6.41 2.67 -9.93
C ALA A 98 6.32 3.50 -8.65
N ARG A 99 7.15 3.20 -7.64
CA ARG A 99 7.23 4.01 -6.43
C ARG A 99 7.73 5.43 -6.71
N GLY A 100 8.71 5.59 -7.59
CA GLY A 100 9.19 6.91 -8.02
C GLY A 100 8.12 7.72 -8.77
N GLU A 101 7.32 7.08 -9.62
CA GLU A 101 6.18 7.72 -10.29
C GLU A 101 5.09 8.13 -9.30
N ALA A 102 4.73 7.25 -8.36
CA ALA A 102 3.78 7.56 -7.29
C ALA A 102 4.27 8.72 -6.41
N GLN A 103 5.56 8.77 -6.09
CA GLN A 103 6.18 9.86 -5.32
C GLN A 103 6.04 11.20 -6.05
N LYS A 104 6.39 11.25 -7.34
CA LYS A 104 6.25 12.47 -8.16
C LYS A 104 4.80 12.95 -8.19
N LEU A 105 3.86 12.01 -8.34
CA LEU A 105 2.44 12.34 -8.38
C LEU A 105 1.95 12.86 -7.02
N ALA A 106 2.36 12.26 -5.90
CA ALA A 106 2.06 12.75 -4.56
C ALA A 106 2.60 14.17 -4.34
N GLU A 107 3.86 14.41 -4.73
CA GLU A 107 4.52 15.71 -4.58
C GLU A 107 3.81 16.80 -5.40
N ALA A 108 3.39 16.49 -6.63
CA ALA A 108 2.60 17.40 -7.46
C ALA A 108 1.27 17.81 -6.80
N HIS A 109 0.77 17.00 -5.86
CA HIS A 109 -0.45 17.27 -5.10
C HIS A 109 -0.19 17.72 -3.66
N GLY A 110 1.07 18.02 -3.31
CA GLY A 110 1.45 18.69 -2.07
C GLY A 110 1.72 17.77 -0.87
N PHE A 111 1.88 16.46 -1.08
CA PHE A 111 2.19 15.53 0.00
C PHE A 111 3.31 14.56 -0.38
N VAL A 112 3.94 13.97 0.64
CA VAL A 112 4.95 12.93 0.48
C VAL A 112 4.25 11.57 0.52
N LEU A 113 4.62 10.67 -0.40
CA LEU A 113 4.06 9.32 -0.40
C LEU A 113 4.46 8.57 0.89
N PRO A 114 3.50 7.97 1.62
CA PRO A 114 3.81 7.15 2.78
C PRO A 114 4.80 6.01 2.48
N SER A 115 5.62 5.66 3.48
CA SER A 115 6.54 4.52 3.38
C SER A 115 5.83 3.18 3.51
N ASP A 116 4.78 3.13 4.33
CA ASP A 116 3.95 1.95 4.52
C ASP A 116 3.15 1.64 3.22
N PRO A 117 3.20 0.40 2.70
CA PRO A 117 2.50 0.02 1.47
C PRO A 117 0.98 0.26 1.52
N GLU A 118 0.33 0.01 2.65
CA GLU A 118 -1.13 0.15 2.76
C GLU A 118 -1.53 1.61 2.77
N GLU A 119 -0.82 2.42 3.55
CA GLU A 119 -1.05 3.86 3.60
C GLU A 119 -0.71 4.54 2.27
N ALA A 120 0.31 4.07 1.55
CA ALA A 120 0.62 4.55 0.20
C ALA A 120 -0.53 4.28 -0.77
N VAL A 121 -1.11 3.06 -0.76
CA VAL A 121 -2.28 2.71 -1.57
C VAL A 121 -3.49 3.57 -1.19
N LYS A 122 -3.79 3.72 0.10
CA LYS A 122 -4.89 4.57 0.58
C LYS A 122 -4.72 6.02 0.14
N ALA A 123 -3.51 6.56 0.23
CA ALA A 123 -3.19 7.92 -0.20
C ALA A 123 -3.42 8.11 -1.71
N MET A 124 -2.98 7.13 -2.52
CA MET A 124 -3.21 7.14 -3.97
C MET A 124 -4.69 7.00 -4.34
N LEU A 125 -5.46 6.20 -3.60
CA LEU A 125 -6.92 6.10 -3.80
C LEU A 125 -7.67 7.37 -3.39
N ALA A 126 -7.25 8.02 -2.30
CA ALA A 126 -7.80 9.33 -1.91
C ALA A 126 -7.51 10.39 -2.98
N LEU A 127 -6.31 10.37 -3.56
CA LEU A 127 -5.97 11.21 -4.69
C LEU A 127 -6.86 10.90 -5.91
N ALA A 128 -7.06 9.63 -6.24
CA ALA A 128 -7.95 9.22 -7.32
C ALA A 128 -9.39 9.74 -7.11
N MET A 129 -9.90 9.67 -5.89
CA MET A 129 -11.23 10.19 -5.54
C MET A 129 -11.33 11.69 -5.79
N MET A 130 -10.34 12.47 -5.36
CA MET A 130 -10.29 13.91 -5.64
C MET A 130 -10.21 14.21 -7.15
N LEU A 131 -9.46 13.40 -7.91
CA LEU A 131 -9.35 13.56 -9.36
C LEU A 131 -10.68 13.27 -10.09
N PHE A 132 -11.46 12.31 -9.63
CA PHE A 132 -12.81 12.07 -10.15
C PHE A 132 -13.84 13.09 -9.67
N THR A 133 -13.67 13.60 -8.46
CA THR A 133 -14.65 14.45 -7.79
C THR A 133 -13.89 15.47 -6.94
N PRO A 134 -13.55 16.64 -7.51
CA PRO A 134 -12.74 17.66 -6.84
C PRO A 134 -13.28 18.11 -5.48
N GLU A 135 -14.59 18.01 -5.26
CA GLU A 135 -15.24 18.31 -3.99
C GLU A 135 -14.82 17.38 -2.84
N GLN A 136 -14.17 16.25 -3.14
CA GLN A 136 -13.65 15.29 -2.16
C GLN A 136 -12.18 15.59 -1.75
N SER A 137 -11.72 16.84 -1.91
CA SER A 137 -10.33 17.25 -1.59
C SER A 137 -9.92 17.09 -0.13
N LEU A 138 -10.87 17.04 0.81
CA LEU A 138 -10.61 16.98 2.25
C LEU A 138 -9.69 15.82 2.67
N THR A 139 -9.78 14.68 1.99
CA THR A 139 -8.91 13.53 2.27
C THR A 139 -7.46 13.80 1.86
N VAL A 140 -7.25 14.47 0.72
CA VAL A 140 -5.93 14.89 0.24
C VAL A 140 -5.37 16.02 1.12
N GLU A 141 -6.20 16.95 1.59
CA GLU A 141 -5.80 17.96 2.56
C GLU A 141 -5.30 17.33 3.86
N GLY A 142 -5.99 16.31 4.36
CA GLY A 142 -5.51 15.50 5.49
C GLY A 142 -4.13 14.87 5.24
N LEU A 143 -3.88 14.36 4.02
CA LEU A 143 -2.57 13.83 3.64
C LEU A 143 -1.48 14.89 3.62
N ARG A 144 -1.77 16.11 3.17
CA ARG A 144 -0.80 17.23 3.20
C ARG A 144 -0.39 17.59 4.62
N VAL A 145 -1.28 17.44 5.59
CA VAL A 145 -0.99 17.68 7.00
C VAL A 145 -0.18 16.53 7.61
N LEU A 146 -0.55 15.28 7.33
CA LEU A 146 0.11 14.09 7.88
C LEU A 146 1.47 13.81 7.25
N HIS A 147 1.61 14.14 5.97
CA HIS A 147 2.78 13.88 5.13
C HIS A 147 3.16 15.13 4.30
N PRO A 148 3.57 16.23 4.95
CA PRO A 148 3.83 17.48 4.26
C PRO A 148 5.00 17.35 3.28
N SER A 149 4.87 17.96 2.09
CA SER A 149 5.98 18.10 1.15
C SER A 149 6.64 19.47 1.30
N ASN A 150 7.98 19.50 1.22
CA ASN A 150 8.74 20.76 1.27
C ASN A 150 8.55 21.64 0.01
N ALA A 151 7.87 21.12 -1.00
CA ALA A 151 7.66 21.77 -2.30
C ALA A 151 6.31 22.50 -2.40
N TRP A 152 5.42 22.35 -1.42
CA TRP A 152 4.13 23.04 -1.40
C TRP A 152 4.29 24.44 -0.79
N PRO A 153 3.83 25.52 -1.45
CA PRO A 153 3.90 26.84 -0.85
C PRO A 153 2.96 26.85 0.36
N LEU A 154 3.53 26.96 1.55
CA LEU A 154 2.83 27.50 2.70
C LEU A 154 2.43 28.93 2.29
N GLU A 155 1.15 29.18 2.05
CA GLU A 155 0.67 30.53 1.87
C GLU A 155 1.18 31.39 3.04
N GLU A 156 1.96 32.42 2.70
CA GLU A 156 2.35 33.50 3.60
C GLU A 156 1.08 34.11 4.20
N GLY A 157 0.73 33.75 5.43
CA GLY A 157 -0.55 34.21 5.95
C GLY A 157 -0.89 33.88 7.40
N GLN A 158 0.08 33.59 8.26
CA GLN A 158 -0.19 33.42 9.71
C GLN A 158 1.05 33.73 10.56
N SER A 159 1.58 34.94 10.44
CA SER A 159 2.61 35.43 11.39
C SER A 159 2.41 36.88 11.82
N ASP A 160 1.17 37.39 11.82
CA ASP A 160 0.97 38.79 12.22
C ASP A 160 -0.37 39.09 12.92
N ARG A 161 -0.89 38.15 13.72
CA ARG A 161 -2.01 38.45 14.63
C ARG A 161 -1.91 37.72 15.96
N LEU A 162 -0.79 37.83 16.66
CA LEU A 162 -0.75 37.79 18.12
C LEU A 162 0.50 38.53 18.61
N ILE A 163 0.36 39.82 18.93
CA ILE A 163 0.72 40.47 20.20
C ILE A 163 0.28 41.94 20.02
N GLY A 164 -0.40 42.46 21.05
CA GLY A 164 -0.89 43.84 21.10
C GLY A 164 0.18 44.87 21.41
#